data_AF-A0AAW8BGF3-F1
#
_entry.id   AF-A0AAW8BGF3-F1
#
_cell.length_a   1.000
_cell.length_b   1.000
_cell.length_c   1.000
_cell.angle_alpha   90.00
_cell.angle_beta   90.00
_cell.angle_gamma   90.00
#
_symmetry.space_group_name_H-M   'P 1'
#
loop_
_entity.id
_entity.type
_entity.pdbx_description
1 polymer ?
#
loop_
_entity_poly.entity_id
_entity_poly.type
_entity_poly.pdbx_seq_one_letter_code
_entity_poly.pdbx_strand_id
1 'polypeptide(L)'
;MDKLNDLNFGQVLAIVTVLSSAISVIINKLFENRQNILKHRRIIAEKIIDAKIDACVSAIKYYGTFLNYLYNSKSTLESLENYEYSALLSESQKSYEKLLQKIQFEGDGEFHKISLFYDFYGNKDEEIAEKIKKSQKEYFQYIIEASKSGNLEREKELRLKLIKTTDEAMNYFKGMIKVVRDDLNKNTQ
;
A
#
# COMPACT_ATOMS: atom_id res chain seq x y z
N MET A 1 36.75 61.46 -14.98
CA MET A 1 36.04 61.99 -16.15
C MET A 1 34.99 60.99 -16.55
N ASP A 2 33.72 61.33 -16.33
CA ASP A 2 32.58 60.48 -16.66
C ASP A 2 32.44 60.39 -18.18
N LYS A 3 32.85 59.25 -18.74
CA LYS A 3 32.75 58.95 -20.19
C LYS A 3 31.32 59.00 -20.76
N LEU A 4 30.31 59.18 -19.90
CA LEU A 4 28.91 59.39 -20.26
C LEU A 4 28.60 60.85 -20.64
N ASN A 5 29.36 61.82 -20.13
CA ASN A 5 29.13 63.25 -20.40
C ASN A 5 29.62 63.69 -21.79
N ASP A 6 30.42 62.85 -22.47
CA ASP A 6 30.95 63.12 -23.82
C ASP A 6 30.07 62.53 -24.94
N LEU A 7 28.97 61.85 -24.59
CA LEU A 7 28.05 61.23 -25.56
C LEU A 7 27.02 62.24 -26.06
N ASN A 8 26.79 62.28 -27.38
CA ASN A 8 25.69 63.06 -27.92
C ASN A 8 24.34 62.35 -27.70
N PHE A 9 23.25 63.11 -27.80
CA PHE A 9 21.89 62.61 -27.56
C PHE A 9 21.55 61.34 -28.39
N GLY A 10 22.02 61.26 -29.63
CA GLY A 10 21.80 60.09 -30.50
C GLY A 10 22.52 58.83 -30.00
N GLN A 11 23.74 58.98 -29.47
CA GLN A 11 24.49 57.87 -28.87
C GLN A 11 23.87 57.40 -27.55
N VAL A 12 23.42 58.33 -26.71
CA VAL A 12 22.69 58.01 -25.46
C VAL A 12 21.38 57.27 -25.79
N LEU A 13 20.61 57.77 -26.76
CA LEU A 13 19.37 57.14 -27.19
C LEU A 13 19.59 55.73 -27.76
N ALA A 14 20.64 55.53 -28.55
CA ALA A 14 20.99 54.21 -29.08
C ALA A 14 21.36 53.22 -27.96
N ILE A 15 22.17 53.65 -26.99
CA ILE A 15 22.57 52.82 -25.83
C ILE A 15 21.34 52.44 -25.00
N VAL A 16 20.47 53.41 -24.66
CA VAL A 16 19.24 53.14 -23.89
C VAL A 16 18.31 52.20 -24.64
N THR A 17 18.19 52.34 -25.96
CA THR A 17 17.36 51.46 -26.80
C THR A 17 17.90 50.03 -26.78
N VAL A 18 19.21 49.84 -27.00
CA VAL A 18 19.84 48.51 -26.98
C VAL A 18 19.73 47.86 -25.60
N LEU A 19 19.96 48.62 -24.52
CA LEU A 19 19.80 48.13 -23.15
C LEU A 19 18.35 47.74 -22.86
N SER A 20 17.39 48.55 -23.26
CA SER A 20 15.96 48.26 -23.08
C SER A 20 15.52 47.00 -23.84
N SER A 21 16.02 46.82 -25.07
CA SER A 21 15.79 45.59 -25.85
C SER A 21 16.44 44.37 -25.20
N ALA A 22 17.68 44.49 -24.72
CA ALA A 22 18.38 43.41 -24.03
C ALA A 22 17.67 43.00 -22.73
N ILE A 23 17.24 43.99 -21.92
CA ILE A 23 16.44 43.77 -20.72
C ILE A 23 15.12 43.07 -21.06
N SER A 24 14.42 43.51 -22.11
CA SER A 24 13.17 42.89 -22.56
C SER A 24 13.36 41.42 -22.94
N VAL A 25 14.44 41.08 -23.66
CA VAL A 25 14.78 39.69 -24.01
C VAL A 25 15.10 38.86 -22.76
N ILE A 26 15.84 39.41 -21.82
CA ILE A 26 16.17 38.73 -20.55
C ILE A 26 14.90 38.46 -19.74
N ILE A 27 14.01 39.45 -19.61
CA ILE A 27 12.73 39.30 -18.91
C ILE A 27 11.87 38.22 -19.59
N ASN A 28 11.76 38.23 -20.92
CA ASN A 28 11.00 37.22 -21.66
C ASN A 28 11.55 35.81 -21.42
N LYS A 29 12.88 35.63 -21.47
CA LYS A 29 13.51 34.32 -21.17
C LYS A 29 13.29 33.88 -19.73
N LEU A 30 13.35 34.79 -18.76
CA LEU A 30 13.05 34.47 -17.35
C LEU A 30 11.59 34.06 -17.16
N PHE A 31 10.66 34.73 -17.85
CA PHE A 31 9.25 34.39 -17.83
C PHE A 31 8.99 33.01 -18.46
N GLU A 32 9.56 32.73 -19.63
CA GLU A 32 9.50 31.42 -20.29
C GLU A 32 10.07 30.30 -19.40
N ASN A 33 11.23 30.53 -18.78
CA ASN A 33 11.82 29.58 -17.84
C ASN A 33 10.92 29.31 -16.64
N ARG A 34 10.30 30.36 -16.07
CA ARG A 34 9.34 30.22 -14.97
C ARG A 34 8.13 29.38 -15.40
N GLN A 35 7.57 29.63 -16.59
CA GLN A 35 6.46 28.84 -17.12
C GLN A 35 6.84 27.38 -17.33
N ASN A 36 8.03 27.11 -17.86
CA ASN A 36 8.53 25.75 -18.04
C ASN A 36 8.72 25.02 -16.69
N ILE A 37 9.26 25.68 -15.68
CA ILE A 37 9.38 25.12 -14.32
C ILE A 37 8.00 24.76 -13.77
N LEU A 38 7.01 25.66 -13.92
CA LEU A 38 5.64 25.40 -13.47
C LEU A 38 5.02 24.21 -14.22
N LYS A 39 5.21 24.13 -15.54
CA LYS A 39 4.75 23.00 -16.36
C LYS A 39 5.38 21.68 -15.90
N HIS A 40 6.69 21.65 -15.66
CA HIS A 40 7.37 20.45 -15.17
C HIS A 40 6.90 20.03 -13.79
N ARG A 41 6.72 20.99 -12.87
CA ARG A 41 6.15 20.71 -11.54
C ARG A 41 4.76 20.10 -11.65
N ARG A 42 3.92 20.62 -12.54
CA ARG A 42 2.58 20.07 -12.81
C ARG A 42 2.65 18.63 -13.32
N ILE A 43 3.51 18.34 -14.30
CA ILE A 43 3.70 16.98 -14.83
C ILE A 43 4.16 16.00 -13.73
N ILE A 44 5.09 16.43 -12.86
CA ILE A 44 5.55 15.59 -11.75
C ILE A 44 4.41 15.32 -10.76
N ALA A 45 3.62 16.34 -10.42
CA ALA A 45 2.48 16.19 -9.54
C ALA A 45 1.42 15.24 -10.13
N GLU A 46 1.09 15.38 -11.42
CA GLU A 46 0.20 14.47 -12.15
C GLU A 46 0.71 13.03 -12.08
N LYS A 47 2.00 12.79 -12.37
CA LYS A 47 2.60 11.45 -12.26
C LYS A 47 2.58 10.87 -10.84
N ILE A 48 2.71 11.69 -9.80
CA ILE A 48 2.61 11.23 -8.41
C ILE A 48 1.15 10.83 -8.08
N ILE A 49 0.18 11.59 -8.56
CA ILE A 49 -1.25 11.27 -8.39
C ILE A 49 -1.58 9.96 -9.10
N ASP A 50 -1.16 9.79 -10.35
CA ASP A 50 -1.36 8.55 -11.11
C ASP A 50 -0.75 7.34 -10.37
N ALA A 51 0.50 7.47 -9.91
CA ALA A 51 1.17 6.43 -9.13
C ALA A 51 0.43 6.12 -7.82
N LYS A 52 -0.15 7.13 -7.16
CA LYS A 52 -0.95 6.94 -5.94
C LYS A 52 -2.27 6.23 -6.25
N ILE A 53 -2.96 6.56 -7.35
CA ILE A 53 -4.18 5.87 -7.80
C ILE A 53 -3.88 4.39 -8.08
N ASP A 54 -2.82 4.10 -8.82
CA ASP A 54 -2.38 2.74 -9.11
C ASP A 54 -2.10 1.96 -7.82
N ALA A 55 -1.39 2.58 -6.86
CA ALA A 55 -1.13 1.98 -5.56
C ALA A 55 -2.43 1.70 -4.77
N CYS A 56 -3.44 2.58 -4.85
CA CYS A 56 -4.74 2.34 -4.22
C CYS A 56 -5.43 1.10 -4.80
N VAL A 57 -5.46 1.00 -6.13
CA VAL A 57 -6.10 -0.14 -6.82
C VAL A 57 -5.41 -1.45 -6.45
N SER A 58 -4.07 -1.48 -6.46
CA SER A 58 -3.31 -2.66 -6.08
C SER A 58 -3.48 -3.02 -4.61
N ALA A 59 -3.50 -2.03 -3.70
CA ALA A 59 -3.76 -2.26 -2.28
C ALA A 59 -5.17 -2.83 -2.03
N ILE A 60 -6.20 -2.33 -2.71
CA ILE A 60 -7.56 -2.88 -2.61
C ILE A 60 -7.59 -4.35 -3.07
N LYS A 61 -6.95 -4.69 -4.20
CA LYS A 61 -6.87 -6.07 -4.68
C LYS A 61 -6.17 -6.98 -3.67
N TYR A 62 -5.07 -6.51 -3.11
CA TYR A 62 -4.33 -7.26 -2.10
C TYR A 62 -5.17 -7.52 -0.84
N TYR A 63 -5.67 -6.46 -0.19
CA TYR A 63 -6.42 -6.61 1.05
C TYR A 63 -7.71 -7.39 0.82
N GLY A 64 -8.34 -7.24 -0.35
CA GLY A 64 -9.49 -8.04 -0.76
C GLY A 64 -9.17 -9.53 -0.84
N THR A 65 -8.02 -9.89 -1.43
CA THR A 65 -7.57 -11.29 -1.52
C THR A 65 -7.29 -11.87 -0.13
N PHE A 66 -6.65 -11.09 0.75
CA PHE A 66 -6.37 -11.52 2.11
C PHE A 66 -7.65 -11.66 2.94
N LEU A 67 -8.57 -10.71 2.86
CA LEU A 67 -9.89 -10.81 3.51
C LEU A 67 -10.67 -12.03 3.04
N ASN A 68 -10.68 -12.31 1.74
CA ASN A 68 -11.35 -13.49 1.21
C ASN A 68 -10.72 -14.78 1.76
N TYR A 69 -9.40 -14.83 1.90
CA TYR A 69 -8.73 -15.95 2.57
C TYR A 69 -9.20 -16.09 4.03
N LEU A 70 -9.16 -15.01 4.82
CA LEU A 70 -9.60 -15.04 6.22
C LEU A 70 -11.07 -15.46 6.37
N TYR A 71 -11.96 -14.96 5.51
CA TYR A 71 -13.37 -15.36 5.48
C TYR A 71 -13.54 -16.87 5.27
N ASN A 72 -12.84 -17.42 4.27
CA ASN A 72 -12.92 -18.86 3.97
C ASN A 72 -12.34 -19.68 5.13
N SER A 73 -11.18 -19.30 5.67
CA SER A 73 -10.58 -19.99 6.82
C SER A 73 -11.48 -19.97 8.05
N LYS A 74 -12.10 -18.82 8.37
CA LYS A 74 -13.06 -18.71 9.46
C LYS A 74 -14.28 -19.60 9.23
N SER A 75 -14.89 -19.53 8.04
CA SER A 75 -16.06 -20.34 7.70
C SER A 75 -15.77 -21.84 7.79
N THR A 76 -14.59 -22.28 7.37
CA THR A 76 -14.14 -23.66 7.59
C THR A 76 -14.05 -23.96 9.07
N LEU A 77 -13.33 -23.15 9.87
CA LEU A 77 -13.18 -23.38 11.31
C LEU A 77 -14.52 -23.44 12.06
N GLU A 78 -15.50 -22.62 11.68
CA GLU A 78 -16.84 -22.64 12.27
C GLU A 78 -17.65 -23.88 11.90
N SER A 79 -17.43 -24.47 10.71
CA SER A 79 -18.13 -25.68 10.28
C SER A 79 -17.51 -26.97 10.82
N LEU A 80 -16.33 -26.90 11.42
CA LEU A 80 -15.58 -28.04 11.96
C LEU A 80 -16.23 -28.71 13.19
N GLU A 81 -17.27 -28.12 13.79
CA GLU A 81 -17.99 -28.69 14.95
C GLU A 81 -18.56 -30.10 14.72
N ASN A 82 -18.73 -30.52 13.45
CA ASN A 82 -19.38 -31.77 13.07
C ASN A 82 -18.45 -32.78 12.36
N TYR A 83 -17.14 -32.50 12.26
CA TYR A 83 -16.21 -33.34 11.49
C TYR A 83 -15.50 -34.39 12.35
N GLU A 84 -15.31 -35.60 11.81
CA GLU A 84 -14.40 -36.60 12.39
C GLU A 84 -12.93 -36.12 12.35
N TYR A 85 -12.12 -36.58 13.30
CA TYR A 85 -10.73 -36.17 13.52
C TYR A 85 -9.82 -36.27 12.27
N SER A 86 -10.04 -37.28 11.44
CA SER A 86 -9.31 -37.50 10.18
C SER A 86 -9.60 -36.42 9.13
N ALA A 87 -10.85 -35.97 9.06
CA ALA A 87 -11.28 -34.90 8.16
C ALA A 87 -10.82 -33.53 8.68
N LEU A 88 -10.81 -33.33 10.01
CA LEU A 88 -10.21 -32.15 10.66
C LEU A 88 -8.74 -31.97 10.29
N LEU A 89 -7.96 -33.05 10.34
CA LEU A 89 -6.53 -33.04 10.01
C LEU A 89 -6.27 -32.69 8.53
N SER A 90 -7.02 -33.29 7.61
CA SER A 90 -6.87 -33.06 6.16
C SER A 90 -7.25 -31.63 5.75
N GLU A 91 -8.38 -31.11 6.25
CA GLU A 91 -8.84 -29.77 5.91
C GLU A 91 -7.97 -28.68 6.52
N SER A 92 -7.51 -28.91 7.75
CA SER A 92 -6.55 -28.00 8.36
C SER A 92 -5.28 -27.97 7.48
N GLN A 93 -4.67 -29.12 7.13
CA GLN A 93 -3.39 -29.13 6.39
C GLN A 93 -3.48 -28.39 5.05
N LYS A 94 -4.57 -28.56 4.31
CA LYS A 94 -4.84 -27.80 3.07
C LYS A 94 -4.94 -26.29 3.31
N SER A 95 -5.53 -25.88 4.44
CA SER A 95 -5.67 -24.47 4.81
C SER A 95 -4.32 -23.80 5.09
N TYR A 96 -3.39 -24.53 5.73
CA TYR A 96 -2.03 -24.08 6.01
C TYR A 96 -1.16 -24.01 4.74
N GLU A 97 -1.21 -25.02 3.88
CA GLU A 97 -0.46 -25.01 2.61
C GLU A 97 -0.92 -23.87 1.69
N LYS A 98 -2.23 -23.61 1.62
CA LYS A 98 -2.78 -22.43 0.92
C LYS A 98 -2.33 -21.10 1.52
N LEU A 99 -2.18 -21.02 2.85
CA LEU A 99 -1.63 -19.83 3.49
C LEU A 99 -0.19 -19.59 3.04
N LEU A 100 0.65 -20.62 3.14
CA LEU A 100 2.07 -20.51 2.79
C LEU A 100 2.28 -20.12 1.32
N GLN A 101 1.49 -20.68 0.40
CA GLN A 101 1.54 -20.32 -1.01
C GLN A 101 1.09 -18.88 -1.27
N LYS A 102 0.11 -18.36 -0.52
CA LYS A 102 -0.33 -16.97 -0.67
C LYS A 102 0.60 -15.96 0.01
N ILE A 103 1.36 -16.37 1.03
CA ILE A 103 2.40 -15.55 1.64
C ILE A 103 3.64 -15.46 0.74
N GLN A 104 3.88 -16.45 -0.13
CA GLN A 104 4.90 -16.37 -1.19
C GLN A 104 4.36 -15.52 -2.35
N PHE A 105 4.55 -14.21 -2.24
CA PHE A 105 4.03 -13.23 -3.20
C PHE A 105 4.92 -13.06 -4.43
N GLU A 106 4.28 -12.97 -5.60
CA GLU A 106 4.85 -12.57 -6.89
C GLU A 106 5.19 -11.06 -6.91
N GLY A 107 6.46 -10.72 -7.17
CA GLY A 107 6.88 -9.46 -7.78
C GLY A 107 7.21 -8.30 -6.83
N ASP A 108 8.50 -8.19 -6.45
CA ASP A 108 9.05 -7.08 -5.63
C ASP A 108 8.58 -5.68 -6.07
N GLY A 109 8.32 -5.44 -7.36
CA GLY A 109 7.94 -4.13 -7.88
C GLY A 109 6.55 -3.60 -7.49
N GLU A 110 5.53 -4.46 -7.32
CA GLU A 110 4.18 -4.00 -6.94
C GLU A 110 4.09 -3.70 -5.43
N PHE A 111 4.78 -4.50 -4.63
CA PHE A 111 4.87 -4.33 -3.18
C PHE A 111 5.53 -3.01 -2.77
N HIS A 112 6.62 -2.64 -3.43
CA HIS A 112 7.32 -1.38 -3.16
C HIS A 112 6.47 -0.15 -3.51
N LYS A 113 5.58 -0.26 -4.50
CA LYS A 113 4.69 0.84 -4.88
C LYS A 113 3.59 1.05 -3.85
N ILE A 114 2.97 -0.02 -3.36
CA ILE A 114 1.97 0.08 -2.29
C ILE A 114 2.65 0.59 -1.01
N SER A 115 3.83 0.05 -0.65
CA SER A 115 4.56 0.42 0.57
C SER A 115 4.95 1.90 0.64
N LEU A 116 5.19 2.54 -0.50
CA LEU A 116 5.53 3.96 -0.58
C LEU A 116 4.35 4.88 -0.20
N PHE A 117 3.11 4.42 -0.38
CA PHE A 117 1.90 5.22 -0.10
C PHE A 117 1.09 4.71 1.09
N TYR A 118 1.26 3.44 1.45
CA TYR A 118 0.54 2.74 2.52
C TYR A 118 1.54 1.84 3.23
N ASP A 119 1.60 1.83 4.56
CA ASP A 119 2.63 1.13 5.36
C ASP A 119 2.58 -0.41 5.25
N PHE A 120 2.87 -0.93 4.07
CA PHE A 120 2.64 -2.32 3.69
C PHE A 120 3.75 -3.28 4.12
N TYR A 121 4.82 -2.73 4.64
CA TYR A 121 5.79 -3.44 5.48
C TYR A 121 5.92 -2.72 6.83
N GLY A 122 4.89 -1.97 7.22
CA GLY A 122 4.80 -1.44 8.57
C GLY A 122 4.59 -2.62 9.50
N ASN A 123 5.42 -2.72 10.53
CA ASN A 123 5.50 -3.77 11.55
C ASN A 123 4.17 -4.44 11.96
N LYS A 124 3.03 -3.75 11.80
CA LYS A 124 1.68 -4.20 12.14
C LYS A 124 1.07 -5.23 11.17
N ASP A 125 1.29 -5.11 9.85
CA ASP A 125 0.80 -6.12 8.89
C ASP A 125 1.53 -7.46 9.11
N GLU A 126 2.85 -7.37 9.29
CA GLU A 126 3.71 -8.50 9.64
C GLU A 126 3.35 -9.09 11.01
N GLU A 127 3.11 -8.24 12.03
CA GLU A 127 2.67 -8.68 13.35
C GLU A 127 1.33 -9.43 13.29
N ILE A 128 0.37 -8.95 12.49
CA ILE A 128 -0.93 -9.61 12.31
C ILE A 128 -0.77 -10.95 11.57
N ALA A 129 0.04 -10.98 10.51
CA ALA A 129 0.33 -12.20 9.78
C ALA A 129 1.01 -13.25 10.67
N GLU A 130 2.00 -12.85 11.47
CA GLU A 130 2.69 -13.73 12.41
C GLU A 130 1.77 -14.18 13.56
N LYS A 131 0.87 -13.32 14.07
CA LYS A 131 -0.15 -13.72 15.05
C LYS A 131 -1.09 -14.79 14.51
N ILE A 132 -1.57 -14.65 13.28
CA ILE A 132 -2.42 -15.66 12.63
C ILE A 132 -1.63 -16.96 12.45
N LYS A 133 -0.43 -16.89 11.88
CA LYS A 133 0.44 -18.05 11.64
C LYS A 133 0.76 -18.80 12.92
N LYS A 134 1.07 -18.09 14.01
CA LYS A 134 1.29 -18.68 15.33
C LYS A 134 0.03 -19.36 15.86
N SER A 135 -1.12 -18.69 15.81
CA SER A 135 -2.40 -19.25 16.29
C SER A 135 -2.81 -20.48 15.49
N GLN A 136 -2.61 -20.45 14.17
CA GLN A 136 -2.83 -21.61 13.30
C GLN A 136 -1.89 -22.74 13.71
N LYS A 137 -0.58 -22.49 13.78
CA LYS A 137 0.41 -23.51 14.16
C LYS A 137 0.09 -24.17 15.51
N GLU A 138 -0.31 -23.38 16.52
CA GLU A 138 -0.73 -23.90 17.82
C GLU A 138 -1.95 -24.83 17.69
N TYR A 139 -2.98 -24.41 16.94
CA TYR A 139 -4.16 -25.24 16.67
C TYR A 139 -3.81 -26.53 15.91
N PHE A 140 -2.96 -26.43 14.89
CA PHE A 140 -2.46 -27.56 14.10
C PHE A 140 -1.72 -28.60 14.92
N GLN A 141 -0.73 -28.14 15.68
CA GLN A 141 0.07 -29.02 16.53
C GLN A 141 -0.81 -29.72 17.54
N TYR A 142 -1.78 -28.99 18.11
CA TYR A 142 -2.73 -29.57 19.03
C TYR A 142 -3.65 -30.62 18.38
N ILE A 143 -4.19 -30.39 17.17
CA ILE A 143 -4.98 -31.42 16.47
C ILE A 143 -4.13 -32.69 16.25
N ILE A 144 -2.88 -32.55 15.82
CA ILE A 144 -1.98 -33.70 15.62
C ILE A 144 -1.78 -34.47 16.93
N GLU A 145 -1.58 -33.77 18.04
CA GLU A 145 -1.37 -34.38 19.37
C GLU A 145 -2.67 -34.98 19.95
N ALA A 146 -3.79 -34.28 19.80
CA ALA A 146 -5.07 -34.66 20.37
C ALA A 146 -5.77 -35.79 19.60
N SER A 147 -5.39 -36.02 18.34
CA SER A 147 -5.70 -37.28 17.63
C SER A 147 -5.23 -38.53 18.39
N LYS A 148 -4.32 -38.37 19.36
CA LYS A 148 -3.80 -39.43 20.23
C LYS A 148 -4.36 -39.39 21.66
N SER A 149 -4.96 -38.29 22.12
CA SER A 149 -5.33 -38.07 23.53
C SER A 149 -6.83 -37.91 23.81
N GLY A 150 -7.66 -37.62 22.80
CA GLY A 150 -9.13 -37.55 22.94
C GLY A 150 -9.68 -36.36 23.74
N ASN A 151 -8.86 -35.34 24.06
CA ASN A 151 -9.31 -34.18 24.82
C ASN A 151 -9.98 -33.13 23.91
N LEU A 152 -11.31 -33.17 23.84
CA LEU A 152 -12.12 -32.28 22.99
C LEU A 152 -12.23 -30.83 23.52
N GLU A 153 -12.01 -30.58 24.80
CA GLU A 153 -12.20 -29.24 25.38
C GLU A 153 -11.06 -28.28 25.02
N ARG A 154 -9.82 -28.78 25.01
CA ARG A 154 -8.67 -27.96 24.63
C ARG A 154 -8.61 -27.71 23.10
N GLU A 155 -9.22 -28.58 22.28
CA GLU A 155 -9.43 -28.30 20.84
C GLU A 155 -10.32 -27.08 20.65
N LYS A 156 -11.50 -27.07 21.31
CA LYS A 156 -12.46 -25.97 21.23
C LYS A 156 -11.84 -24.64 21.67
N GLU A 157 -11.08 -24.64 22.75
CA GLU A 157 -10.41 -23.44 23.24
C GLU A 157 -9.45 -22.84 22.19
N LEU A 158 -8.61 -23.69 21.57
CA LEU A 158 -7.67 -23.25 20.55
C LEU A 158 -8.36 -22.83 19.25
N ARG A 159 -9.45 -23.50 18.87
CA ARG A 159 -10.29 -23.12 17.73
C ARG A 159 -10.90 -21.73 17.94
N LEU A 160 -11.51 -21.49 19.11
CA LEU A 160 -12.09 -20.19 19.46
C LEU A 160 -11.03 -19.08 19.50
N LYS A 161 -9.84 -19.36 20.03
CA LYS A 161 -8.69 -18.44 19.98
C LYS A 161 -8.32 -18.09 18.54
N LEU A 162 -8.23 -19.09 17.65
CA LEU A 162 -7.88 -18.88 16.24
C LEU A 162 -8.96 -18.09 15.49
N ILE A 163 -10.24 -18.37 15.74
CA ILE A 163 -11.36 -17.59 15.19
C ILE A 163 -11.26 -16.13 15.63
N LYS A 164 -11.03 -15.88 16.93
CA LYS A 164 -10.87 -14.52 17.46
C LYS A 164 -9.70 -13.78 16.81
N THR A 165 -8.53 -14.42 16.70
CA THR A 165 -7.35 -13.83 16.03
C THR A 165 -7.66 -13.51 14.55
N THR A 166 -8.44 -14.36 13.89
CA THR A 166 -8.86 -14.17 12.50
C THR A 166 -9.82 -12.98 12.38
N ASP A 167 -10.77 -12.82 13.31
CA ASP A 167 -11.67 -11.66 13.35
C ASP A 167 -10.93 -10.34 13.58
N GLU A 168 -9.93 -10.33 14.47
CA GLU A 168 -9.07 -9.17 14.70
C GLU A 168 -8.35 -8.74 13.41
N ALA A 169 -7.78 -9.70 12.68
CA ALA A 169 -7.14 -9.46 11.40
C ALA A 169 -8.14 -8.97 10.34
N MET A 170 -9.33 -9.59 10.25
CA MET A 170 -10.37 -9.17 9.31
C MET A 170 -10.80 -7.72 9.55
N ASN A 171 -10.96 -7.31 10.81
CA ASN A 171 -11.32 -5.94 11.16
C ASN A 171 -10.21 -4.95 10.77
N TYR A 172 -8.95 -5.32 10.98
CA TYR A 172 -7.81 -4.53 10.55
C TYR A 172 -7.79 -4.30 9.03
N PHE A 173 -7.87 -5.37 8.23
CA PHE A 173 -7.81 -5.26 6.77
C PHE A 173 -9.04 -4.58 6.17
N LYS A 174 -10.23 -4.72 6.79
CA LYS A 174 -11.41 -3.91 6.43
C LYS A 174 -11.16 -2.43 6.66
N GLY A 175 -10.52 -2.07 7.77
CA GLY A 175 -10.09 -0.70 8.06
C GLY A 175 -9.15 -0.15 7.00
N MET A 176 -8.15 -0.94 6.59
CA MET A 176 -7.20 -0.54 5.54
C MET A 176 -7.88 -0.33 4.19
N ILE A 177 -8.79 -1.22 3.77
CA ILE A 177 -9.57 -1.03 2.55
C ILE A 177 -10.36 0.28 2.59
N LYS A 178 -10.93 0.63 3.76
CA LYS A 178 -11.65 1.89 3.91
C LYS A 178 -10.72 3.09 3.71
N VAL A 179 -9.56 3.10 4.36
CA VAL A 179 -8.55 4.17 4.21
C VAL A 179 -8.13 4.33 2.75
N VAL A 180 -7.79 3.23 2.09
CA VAL A 180 -7.36 3.25 0.68
C VAL A 180 -8.48 3.73 -0.25
N ARG A 181 -9.73 3.31 0.01
CA ARG A 181 -10.89 3.75 -0.78
C ARG A 181 -11.18 5.23 -0.61
N ASP A 182 -11.11 5.74 0.62
CA ASP A 182 -11.32 7.15 0.91
C ASP A 182 -10.24 8.02 0.22
N ASP A 183 -8.99 7.55 0.19
CA ASP A 183 -7.92 8.22 -0.53
C ASP A 183 -8.07 8.12 -2.05
N LEU A 184 -8.49 6.98 -2.60
CA LEU A 184 -8.80 6.85 -4.02
C LEU A 184 -9.90 7.85 -4.45
N ASN A 185 -10.97 7.97 -3.66
CA ASN A 185 -12.06 8.91 -3.93
C ASN A 185 -11.60 10.38 -3.92
N LYS A 186 -10.66 10.76 -3.04
CA LYS A 186 -10.12 12.12 -2.99
C LYS A 186 -9.25 12.46 -4.20
N ASN A 187 -8.53 11.48 -4.75
CA ASN A 187 -7.58 11.70 -5.85
C ASN A 187 -8.21 11.50 -7.23
N THR A 188 -9.48 11.08 -7.31
CA THR A 188 -10.24 10.87 -8.55
C THR A 188 -11.36 11.89 -8.77
N GLN A 189 -11.55 12.83 -7.83
CA GLN A 189 -12.47 13.98 -7.90
C GLN A 189 -11.72 15.23 -8.35
#